data_AF-A0A379CJB1-F1
#
_entry.id   AF-A0A379CJB1-F1
#
_cell.length_a   1.000
_cell.length_b   1.000
_cell.length_c   1.000
_cell.angle_alpha   90.00
_cell.angle_beta   90.00
_cell.angle_gamma   90.00
#
_symmetry.space_group_name_H-M   'P 1'
#
loop_
_entity.id
_entity.type
_entity.pdbx_description
1 polymer ?
#
loop_
_entity_poly.entity_id
_entity_poly.type
_entity_poly.pdbx_seq_one_letter_code
_entity_poly.pdbx_strand_id
1 'polypeptide(L)'
;MVIFDFLKGYATTQEGKILVILALIAIAMIVDFITGTIAAYVNPKIEFKSKAGINGILRKIASMLLLLVFLPVSVLIPGYIGIGLVYTLYIGYLFMEIKSIIENIGKNGTDTTLFTDIFNKFSELTKIKR
;
A
#
# COMPACT_ATOMS: atom_id res chain seq x y z
N MET A 1 6.31 -17.80 -19.22
CA MET A 1 4.88 -18.18 -19.33
C MET A 1 4.29 -18.56 -17.98
N VAL A 2 4.86 -19.53 -17.26
CA VAL A 2 4.35 -20.05 -15.97
C VAL A 2 3.85 -18.99 -14.97
N ILE A 3 4.63 -17.93 -14.70
CA ILE A 3 4.21 -16.89 -13.74
C ILE A 3 3.00 -16.09 -14.24
N PHE A 4 2.93 -15.80 -15.54
CA PHE A 4 1.82 -15.06 -16.13
C PHE A 4 0.57 -15.92 -16.19
N ASP A 5 0.70 -17.21 -16.47
CA ASP A 5 -0.42 -18.15 -16.49
C ASP A 5 -0.98 -18.37 -15.07
N PHE A 6 -0.10 -18.45 -14.07
CA PHE A 6 -0.46 -18.45 -12.66
C PHE A 6 -1.26 -17.18 -12.29
N LEU A 7 -0.73 -15.99 -12.58
CA LEU A 7 -1.41 -14.73 -12.27
C LEU A 7 -2.76 -14.59 -13.01
N LYS A 8 -2.82 -15.02 -14.28
CA LYS A 8 -4.07 -15.06 -15.04
C LYS A 8 -5.10 -15.97 -14.38
N GLY A 9 -4.67 -17.14 -13.88
CA GLY A 9 -5.54 -18.07 -13.17
C GLY A 9 -6.19 -17.49 -11.90
N TYR A 10 -5.50 -16.61 -11.17
CA TYR A 10 -6.12 -15.88 -10.05
C TYR A 10 -6.94 -14.68 -10.51
N ALA A 11 -6.57 -14.07 -11.63
CA ALA A 11 -7.29 -12.91 -12.15
C ALA A 11 -8.63 -13.25 -12.84
N THR A 12 -9.01 -14.52 -12.97
CA THR A 12 -10.30 -14.93 -13.56
C THR A 12 -11.49 -14.69 -12.64
N THR A 13 -11.30 -14.74 -11.31
CA THR A 13 -12.36 -14.51 -10.32
C THR A 13 -12.20 -13.17 -9.60
N GLN A 14 -13.27 -12.64 -9.00
CA GLN A 14 -13.19 -11.38 -8.27
C GLN A 14 -12.38 -11.53 -6.97
N GLU A 15 -12.57 -12.66 -6.31
CA GLU A 15 -11.87 -13.05 -5.09
C GLU A 15 -10.38 -13.23 -5.36
N GLY A 16 -10.02 -13.88 -6.48
CA GLY A 16 -8.63 -14.07 -6.86
C GLY A 16 -7.94 -12.75 -7.20
N LYS A 17 -8.62 -11.81 -7.87
CA LYS A 17 -8.12 -10.43 -8.08
C LYS A 17 -7.86 -9.70 -6.76
N ILE A 18 -8.77 -9.83 -5.79
CA ILE A 18 -8.60 -9.25 -4.44
C ILE A 18 -7.33 -9.80 -3.77
N LEU A 19 -7.09 -11.11 -3.86
CA LEU A 19 -5.88 -11.73 -3.31
C LEU A 19 -4.60 -11.26 -4.02
N VAL A 20 -4.66 -11.05 -5.33
CA VAL A 20 -3.53 -10.47 -6.09
C VAL A 20 -3.24 -9.04 -5.62
N ILE A 21 -4.26 -8.21 -5.41
CA ILE A 21 -4.07 -6.85 -4.87
C ILE A 21 -3.50 -6.90 -3.45
N LEU A 22 -3.98 -7.82 -2.62
CA LEU A 22 -3.45 -8.01 -1.27
C LEU A 22 -1.96 -8.38 -1.27
N ALA A 23 -1.54 -9.23 -2.20
CA ALA A 23 -0.13 -9.56 -2.39
C ALA A 23 0.70 -8.35 -2.85
N LEU A 24 0.16 -7.52 -3.75
CA LEU A 24 0.81 -6.28 -4.17
C LEU A 24 0.98 -5.29 -3.00
N ILE A 25 -0.03 -5.19 -2.13
CA ILE A 25 0.05 -4.39 -0.90
C ILE A 25 1.17 -4.90 -0.01
N ALA A 26 1.24 -6.22 0.24
CA ALA A 26 2.30 -6.81 1.06
C ALA A 26 3.70 -6.53 0.49
N ILE A 27 3.87 -6.65 -0.83
CA ILE A 27 5.12 -6.30 -1.51
C ILE A 27 5.44 -4.81 -1.34
N ALA A 28 4.46 -3.92 -1.55
CA ALA A 28 4.64 -2.48 -1.37
C ALA A 28 5.04 -2.14 0.07
N MET A 29 4.46 -2.80 1.07
CA MET A 29 4.81 -2.61 2.48
C MET A 29 6.25 -3.00 2.80
N ILE A 30 6.76 -4.08 2.19
CA ILE A 30 8.16 -4.50 2.31
C ILE A 30 9.08 -3.47 1.67
N VAL A 31 8.77 -3.02 0.45
CA VAL A 31 9.55 -1.99 -0.24
C VAL A 31 9.56 -0.68 0.54
N ASP A 32 8.42 -0.26 1.09
CA ASP A 32 8.32 0.92 1.93
C ASP A 32 9.17 0.81 3.19
N PHE A 33 9.18 -0.35 3.85
CA PHE A 33 10.02 -0.57 5.02
C PHE A 33 11.52 -0.49 4.68
N ILE A 34 11.93 -1.11 3.57
CA ILE A 34 13.33 -1.07 3.10
C ILE A 34 13.72 0.37 2.76
N THR A 35 12.92 1.06 1.94
CA THR A 35 13.21 2.44 1.52
C THR A 35 13.21 3.40 2.70
N GLY A 36 12.30 3.25 3.67
CA GLY A 36 12.27 4.02 4.90
C GLY A 36 13.48 3.77 5.80
N THR A 37 13.97 2.53 5.86
CA THR A 37 15.20 2.20 6.60
C THR A 37 16.43 2.83 5.95
N ILE A 38 16.53 2.75 4.62
CA ILE A 38 17.61 3.42 3.87
C ILE A 38 17.55 4.94 4.07
N ALA A 39 16.36 5.53 3.99
CA ALA A 39 16.15 6.96 4.23
C ALA A 39 16.64 7.44 5.58
N ALA A 40 16.35 6.67 6.63
CA ALA A 40 16.81 7.01 7.98
C ALA A 40 18.31 6.80 8.17
N TYR A 41 18.93 5.87 7.43
CA TYR A 41 20.37 5.64 7.48
C TYR A 41 21.17 6.72 6.72
N VAL A 42 20.72 7.11 5.54
CA VAL A 42 21.43 8.06 4.67
C VAL A 42 21.25 9.51 5.12
N ASN A 43 20.11 9.84 5.74
CA ASN A 43 19.83 11.22 6.14
C ASN A 43 20.35 11.51 7.56
N PRO A 44 21.42 12.32 7.71
CA PRO A 44 22.03 12.60 9.02
C PRO A 44 21.11 13.40 9.96
N LYS A 45 19.99 13.93 9.45
CA LYS A 45 18.96 14.62 10.25
C LYS A 45 17.97 13.65 10.91
N ILE A 46 17.95 12.38 10.51
CA ILE A 46 17.05 11.36 11.05
C ILE A 46 17.83 10.50 12.03
N GLU A 47 17.52 10.66 13.32
CA GLU A 47 18.10 9.78 14.35
C GLU A 47 17.41 8.41 14.26
N PHE A 48 18.15 7.37 13.85
CA PHE A 48 17.62 6.01 13.76
C PHE A 48 17.34 5.45 15.16
N LYS A 49 16.14 5.68 15.67
CA LYS A 49 15.67 5.11 16.94
C LYS A 49 15.00 3.77 16.67
N SER A 50 15.53 2.70 17.26
CA SER A 50 14.96 1.34 17.18
C SER A 50 13.44 1.29 17.47
N LYS A 51 12.96 2.10 18.44
CA LYS A 51 11.52 2.24 18.75
C LYS A 51 10.69 2.74 17.56
N ALA A 52 11.22 3.64 16.73
CA ALA A 52 10.52 4.13 15.54
C ALA A 52 10.39 3.03 14.48
N GLY A 53 11.44 2.21 14.30
CA GLY A 53 11.41 1.05 13.40
C GLY A 53 10.37 0.02 13.80
N ILE A 54 10.34 -0.36 15.09
CA ILE A 54 9.35 -1.31 15.62
C ILE A 54 7.92 -0.77 15.47
N ASN A 55 7.69 0.51 15.76
CA ASN A 55 6.37 1.12 15.58
C ASN A 55 5.92 1.11 14.11
N GLY A 56 6.85 1.31 13.17
CA GLY A 56 6.59 1.17 11.74
C GLY A 56 6.14 -0.24 11.35
N ILE A 57 6.83 -1.26 11.86
CA ILE A 57 6.47 -2.68 11.62
C ILE A 57 5.12 -3.01 12.25
N LEU A 58 4.87 -2.62 13.51
CA LEU A 58 3.60 -2.86 14.19
C LEU A 58 2.42 -2.23 13.45
N ARG A 59 2.59 -1.00 12.94
CA ARG A 59 1.57 -0.34 12.11
C ARG A 59 1.28 -1.16 10.86
N LYS A 60 2.31 -1.64 10.17
CA LYS A 60 2.17 -2.48 8.96
C LYS A 60 1.46 -3.80 9.27
N ILE A 61 1.82 -4.49 10.35
CA ILE A 61 1.13 -5.72 10.78
C ILE A 61 -0.34 -5.44 11.10
N ALA A 62 -0.63 -4.38 11.85
CA ALA A 62 -2.00 -4.00 12.19
C ALA A 62 -2.84 -3.69 10.93
N SER A 63 -2.28 -2.97 9.97
CA SER A 63 -2.92 -2.70 8.68
C SER A 63 -3.17 -3.98 7.89
N MET A 64 -2.20 -4.91 7.86
CA MET A 64 -2.37 -6.19 7.19
C MET A 64 -3.49 -7.03 7.82
N LEU A 65 -3.54 -7.10 9.15
CA LEU A 65 -4.62 -7.78 9.87
C LEU A 65 -5.98 -7.14 9.57
N LEU A 66 -6.06 -5.81 9.53
CA LEU A 66 -7.29 -5.09 9.16
C LEU A 66 -7.76 -5.50 7.76
N LEU A 67 -6.86 -5.48 6.77
CA LEU A 67 -7.21 -5.87 5.40
C LEU A 67 -7.70 -7.32 5.32
N LEU A 68 -7.08 -8.24 6.07
CA LEU A 68 -7.51 -9.64 6.16
C LEU A 68 -8.90 -9.80 6.77
N VAL A 69 -9.25 -9.01 7.79
CA VAL A 69 -10.60 -9.01 8.40
C VAL A 69 -11.67 -8.63 7.37
N PHE A 70 -11.34 -7.77 6.40
CA PHE A 70 -12.29 -7.38 5.37
C PHE A 70 -12.54 -8.45 4.29
N LEU A 71 -11.71 -9.50 4.19
CA LEU A 71 -11.96 -10.62 3.29
C LEU A 71 -13.26 -11.37 3.62
N PRO A 72 -13.47 -11.90 4.84
CA PRO A 72 -14.75 -12.55 5.18
C PRO A 72 -15.92 -11.55 5.20
N VAL A 73 -15.69 -10.29 5.57
CA VAL A 73 -16.73 -9.25 5.52
C VAL A 73 -17.27 -9.07 4.09
N SER A 74 -16.41 -9.20 3.07
CA SER A 74 -16.85 -9.10 1.67
C SER A 74 -17.86 -10.17 1.26
N VAL A 75 -17.81 -11.34 1.90
CA VAL A 75 -18.74 -12.46 1.65
C VAL A 75 -20.04 -12.29 2.44
N LEU A 76 -19.99 -11.65 3.61
CA LEU A 76 -21.16 -11.40 4.46
C LEU A 76 -22.07 -10.31 3.92
N ILE A 77 -21.52 -9.33 3.20
CA ILE A 77 -22.29 -8.24 2.61
C ILE A 77 -22.89 -8.71 1.28
N PRO A 78 -24.22 -8.73 1.14
CA PRO A 78 -24.88 -9.26 -0.05
C PRO A 78 -24.63 -8.42 -1.31
N GLY A 79 -24.67 -9.10 -2.46
CA GLY A 79 -24.44 -8.49 -3.77
C GLY A 79 -22.99 -8.05 -4.00
N TYR A 80 -22.79 -7.13 -4.94
CA TYR A 80 -21.43 -6.66 -5.29
C TYR A 80 -20.86 -5.60 -4.33
N ILE A 81 -21.61 -5.23 -3.29
CA ILE A 81 -21.23 -4.17 -2.35
C ILE A 81 -20.03 -4.60 -1.50
N GLY A 82 -20.00 -5.84 -1.00
CA GLY A 82 -18.90 -6.36 -0.20
C GLY A 82 -17.58 -6.38 -0.96
N ILE A 83 -17.62 -6.87 -2.21
CA ILE A 83 -16.47 -6.90 -3.13
C ILE A 83 -16.01 -5.46 -3.44
N GLY A 84 -16.94 -4.56 -3.78
CA GLY A 84 -16.61 -3.15 -4.06
C GLY A 84 -15.97 -2.41 -2.88
N LEU A 85 -16.44 -2.70 -1.66
CA LEU A 85 -15.84 -2.18 -0.43
C LEU A 85 -14.38 -2.62 -0.28
N VAL A 86 -14.09 -3.91 -0.49
CA VAL A 86 -12.72 -4.44 -0.40
C VAL A 86 -11.82 -3.83 -1.46
N TYR A 87 -12.26 -3.74 -2.72
CA TYR A 87 -11.49 -3.07 -3.77
C TYR A 87 -11.16 -1.63 -3.40
N THR A 88 -12.14 -0.88 -2.90
CA THR A 88 -11.95 0.52 -2.52
C THR A 88 -10.91 0.64 -1.41
N LEU A 89 -11.04 -0.18 -0.35
CA LEU A 89 -10.11 -0.20 0.77
C LEU A 89 -8.69 -0.59 0.33
N TYR A 90 -8.57 -1.63 -0.48
CA TYR A 90 -7.27 -2.19 -0.88
C TYR A 90 -6.53 -1.27 -1.84
N ILE A 91 -7.22 -0.71 -2.85
CA ILE A 91 -6.62 0.27 -3.76
C ILE A 91 -6.23 1.55 -3.02
N GLY A 92 -7.07 2.03 -2.11
CA GLY A 92 -6.74 3.17 -1.25
C GLY A 92 -5.51 2.90 -0.38
N TYR A 93 -5.40 1.70 0.19
CA TYR A 93 -4.24 1.31 0.98
C TYR A 93 -2.97 1.20 0.14
N LEU A 94 -3.05 0.57 -1.04
CA LEU A 94 -1.93 0.48 -1.98
C LEU A 94 -1.44 1.86 -2.39
N PHE A 95 -2.34 2.80 -2.65
CA PHE A 95 -2.00 4.20 -2.94
C PHE A 95 -1.22 4.84 -1.79
N MET A 96 -1.64 4.63 -0.54
CA MET A 96 -0.94 5.16 0.63
C MET A 96 0.48 4.57 0.79
N GLU A 97 0.66 3.28 0.53
CA GLU A 97 1.98 2.63 0.57
C GLU A 97 2.90 3.15 -0.55
N ILE A 98 2.39 3.29 -1.79
CA ILE A 98 3.16 3.86 -2.91
C ILE A 98 3.60 5.29 -2.59
N LYS A 99 2.70 6.11 -2.03
CA LYS A 99 3.04 7.47 -1.59
C LYS A 99 4.17 7.46 -0.56
N SER A 100 4.10 6.58 0.44
CA SER A 100 5.13 6.44 1.47
C SER A 100 6.49 6.03 0.89
N ILE A 101 6.52 5.11 -0.10
CA ILE A 101 7.74 4.74 -0.82
C ILE A 101 8.37 5.95 -1.51
N ILE A 102 7.56 6.73 -2.24
CA ILE A 102 8.02 7.94 -2.95
C ILE A 102 8.62 8.94 -1.96
N GLU A 103 7.94 9.20 -0.83
CA GLU A 103 8.43 10.09 0.21
C GLU A 103 9.77 9.61 0.81
N ASN A 104 9.95 8.30 1.00
CA ASN A 104 11.18 7.74 1.51
C ASN A 104 12.33 7.83 0.50
N ILE A 105 12.05 7.61 -0.79
CA ILE A 105 13.04 7.80 -1.86
C ILE A 105 13.48 9.27 -1.94
N GLY A 106 12.54 10.22 -1.84
CA GLY A 106 12.84 11.66 -1.85
C GLY A 106 13.77 12.09 -0.70
N LYS A 107 13.64 11.46 0.48
CA LYS A 107 14.53 11.72 1.64
C LYS A 107 15.99 11.32 1.41
N ASN A 108 16.27 10.48 0.41
CA ASN A 108 17.63 10.10 -0.01
C ASN A 108 18.27 11.10 -0.98
N GLY A 109 17.61 12.22 -1.29
CA GLY A 109 18.09 13.22 -2.23
C GLY A 109 17.80 12.89 -3.70
N THR A 110 17.01 11.84 -3.97
CA THR A 110 16.50 11.55 -5.31
C THR A 110 15.37 12.53 -5.63
N ASP A 111 15.37 13.09 -6.83
CA ASP A 111 14.28 13.95 -7.29
C ASP A 111 13.02 13.12 -7.54
N THR A 112 12.01 13.30 -6.69
CA THR A 112 10.70 12.68 -6.81
C THR A 112 9.58 13.69 -7.06
N THR A 113 9.91 14.94 -7.38
CA THR A 113 8.95 16.06 -7.50
C THR A 113 7.79 15.74 -8.42
N LEU A 114 8.05 15.20 -9.62
CA LEU A 114 7.01 14.80 -10.57
C LEU A 114 5.99 13.82 -9.97
N PHE A 115 6.46 12.80 -9.24
CA PHE A 115 5.59 11.81 -8.62
C PHE A 115 4.84 12.40 -7.43
N THR A 116 5.52 13.19 -6.60
CA THR A 116 4.92 13.90 -5.47
C THR A 116 3.79 14.82 -5.94
N ASP A 117 3.99 15.57 -7.02
CA ASP A 117 3.02 16.51 -7.58
C ASP A 117 1.80 15.79 -8.16
N ILE A 118 2.00 14.67 -8.86
CA ILE A 118 0.90 13.83 -9.35
C ILE A 118 0.07 13.34 -8.15
N PHE A 119 0.72 12.77 -7.13
CA PHE A 119 0.03 12.27 -5.93
C PHE A 119 -0.71 13.38 -5.17
N ASN A 120 -0.12 14.57 -5.08
CA ASN A 120 -0.74 15.72 -4.44
C ASN A 120 -1.99 16.17 -5.20
N LYS A 121 -1.93 16.28 -6.53
CA LYS A 121 -3.10 16.61 -7.37
C LYS A 121 -4.22 15.59 -7.22
N PHE A 122 -3.90 14.29 -7.19
CA PHE A 122 -4.90 13.24 -6.92
C PHE A 122 -5.54 13.42 -5.53
N SER A 123 -4.76 13.79 -4.52
CA SER A 123 -5.27 14.05 -3.16
C SER A 123 -6.10 15.33 -3.04
N GLU A 124 -5.86 16.33 -3.89
CA GLU A 124 -6.66 17.55 -3.95
C GLU A 124 -7.99 17.32 -4.66
N LEU A 125 -7.99 16.55 -5.75
CA LEU A 125 -9.19 16.16 -6.47
C LEU A 125 -10.18 15.37 -5.57
N THR A 126 -9.68 14.61 -4.60
CA THR A 126 -10.54 13.92 -3.62
C THR A 126 -11.02 14.82 -2.48
N LYS A 127 -10.36 15.96 -2.21
CA LYS A 127 -10.79 16.96 -1.21
C LYS A 127 -11.85 17.92 -1.72
N ILE A 128 -11.85 18.25 -3.02
CA ILE A 128 -12.78 19.21 -3.64
C ILE A 128 -14.26 18.74 -3.63
N LYS A 129 -14.53 17.48 -3.27
CA LYS A 129 -15.88 16.90 -3.22
C LYS A 129 -16.55 16.87 -1.83
N ARG A 130 -16.01 17.60 -0.84
CA ARG A 130 -16.65 17.80 0.48
C ARG A 130 -17.25 19.18 0.61
#